data_AF-A0A937PJA6-F1
#
_entry.id   AF-A0A937PJA6-F1
#
_cell.length_a   1.000
_cell.length_b   1.000
_cell.length_c   1.000
_cell.angle_alpha   90.00
_cell.angle_beta   90.00
_cell.angle_gamma   90.00
#
_symmetry.space_group_name_H-M   'P 1'
#
loop_
_entity.id
_entity.type
_entity.pdbx_description
1 polymer ?
#
loop_
_entity_poly.entity_id
_entity_poly.type
_entity_poly.pdbx_seq_one_letter_code
_entity_poly.pdbx_strand_id
1 'polypeptide(L)'
;EKLSLYVGERRLITADDVAAVVTATAGPAAFALTNALTAGDPQAALKALSGMLTTRGQEFRVTGMIRWHLQKVLRGCQLAAAGDRPERALSPRIPPSQRNAFLSLMKRRSLRAVQGDFRDLIRTDLAMKSGTPAQAALQELVILLCS
;
A
#
# COMPACT_ATOMS: atom_id res chain seq x y z
N GLU A 1 -26.28 -3.50 6.35
CA GLU A 1 -27.39 -3.62 5.37
C GLU A 1 -27.18 -4.77 4.39
N LYS A 2 -26.17 -4.75 3.50
CA LYS A 2 -25.96 -5.80 2.46
C LYS A 2 -25.85 -7.24 2.99
N LEU A 3 -25.14 -7.44 4.11
CA LEU A 3 -25.01 -8.76 4.77
C LEU A 3 -26.32 -9.24 5.39
N SER A 4 -27.06 -8.35 6.04
CA SER A 4 -28.38 -8.67 6.61
C SER A 4 -29.37 -9.12 5.54
N LEU A 5 -29.32 -8.50 4.35
CA LEU A 5 -30.13 -8.89 3.19
C LEU A 5 -29.70 -10.25 2.59
N TYR A 6 -28.40 -10.55 2.57
CA TYR A 6 -27.88 -11.82 2.04
C TYR A 6 -28.19 -13.02 2.96
N VAL A 7 -28.04 -12.82 4.26
CA VAL A 7 -28.21 -13.86 5.27
C VAL A 7 -29.70 -14.15 5.53
N GLY A 8 -30.58 -13.19 5.22
CA GLY A 8 -32.03 -13.32 5.30
C GLY A 8 -32.50 -13.56 6.72
N GLU A 9 -33.26 -14.64 6.93
CA GLU A 9 -33.81 -15.04 8.24
C GLU A 9 -32.76 -15.68 9.17
N ARG A 10 -31.57 -16.05 8.66
CA ARG A 10 -30.53 -16.66 9.52
C ARG A 10 -30.04 -15.65 10.55
N ARG A 11 -30.08 -16.05 11.82
CA ARG A 11 -29.65 -15.22 12.96
C ARG A 11 -28.14 -15.07 13.12
N LEU A 12 -27.35 -15.86 12.40
CA LEU A 12 -25.90 -15.91 12.58
C LEU A 12 -25.19 -15.69 11.24
N ILE A 13 -24.38 -14.63 11.19
CA ILE A 13 -23.54 -14.28 10.06
C ILE A 13 -22.18 -14.97 10.24
N THR A 14 -21.77 -15.80 9.30
CA THR A 14 -20.48 -16.50 9.33
C THR A 14 -19.41 -15.76 8.54
N ALA A 15 -18.14 -16.16 8.70
CA ALA A 15 -17.04 -15.62 7.89
C ALA A 15 -17.23 -15.87 6.39
N ASP A 16 -17.83 -17.00 6.02
CA ASP A 16 -18.15 -17.36 4.64
C ASP A 16 -19.23 -16.44 4.05
N ASP A 17 -20.23 -16.07 4.85
CA ASP A 17 -21.26 -15.11 4.46
C ASP A 17 -20.66 -13.73 4.15
N VAL A 18 -19.69 -13.31 4.96
CA VAL A 18 -18.94 -12.07 4.73
C VAL A 18 -18.14 -12.18 3.43
N ALA A 19 -17.42 -13.29 3.22
CA ALA A 19 -16.62 -13.51 2.02
C ALA A 19 -17.47 -13.54 0.73
N ALA A 20 -18.69 -14.08 0.79
CA ALA A 20 -19.60 -14.17 -0.35
C ALA A 20 -20.22 -12.80 -0.75
N VAL A 21 -20.45 -11.92 0.23
CA VAL A 21 -21.17 -10.65 0.01
C VAL A 21 -20.23 -9.48 -0.23
N VAL A 22 -19.06 -9.52 0.39
CA VAL A 22 -18.01 -8.52 0.21
C VAL A 22 -17.27 -8.85 -1.07
N THR A 23 -17.71 -8.27 -2.19
CA THR A 23 -16.82 -8.14 -3.34
C THR A 23 -15.57 -7.40 -2.89
N ALA A 24 -14.39 -7.91 -3.25
CA ALA A 24 -13.12 -7.22 -3.11
C ALA A 24 -13.17 -5.94 -3.98
N THR A 25 -13.86 -4.92 -3.49
CA THR A 25 -13.86 -3.59 -4.07
C THR A 25 -12.45 -3.05 -3.93
N ALA A 26 -12.03 -2.16 -4.84
CA ALA A 26 -10.67 -1.62 -4.85
C ALA A 26 -10.29 -0.85 -3.55
N GLY A 27 -11.25 -0.61 -2.63
CA GLY A 27 -11.04 0.10 -1.37
C GLY A 27 -10.14 -0.66 -0.38
N PRO A 28 -10.53 -1.84 0.13
CA PRO A 28 -9.73 -2.59 1.11
C PRO A 28 -8.33 -2.96 0.62
N ALA A 29 -8.17 -3.34 -0.65
CA ALA A 29 -6.89 -3.82 -1.18
C ALA A 29 -5.85 -2.71 -1.35
N ALA A 30 -6.26 -1.51 -1.80
CA ALA A 30 -5.37 -0.35 -1.92
C ALA A 30 -4.80 0.09 -0.56
N PHE A 31 -5.65 0.10 0.47
CA PHE A 31 -5.18 0.34 1.84
C PHE A 31 -4.34 -0.82 2.37
N ALA A 32 -4.66 -2.07 2.04
CA ALA A 32 -3.88 -3.24 2.44
C ALA A 32 -2.43 -3.19 1.92
N LEU A 33 -2.22 -2.84 0.64
CA LEU A 33 -0.87 -2.75 0.07
C LEU A 33 -0.06 -1.65 0.75
N THR A 34 -0.60 -0.43 0.85
CA THR A 34 0.13 0.68 1.47
C THR A 34 0.37 0.46 2.96
N ASN A 35 -0.55 -0.19 3.68
CA ASN A 35 -0.35 -0.60 5.07
C ASN A 35 0.77 -1.64 5.20
N ALA A 36 0.81 -2.65 4.34
CA ALA A 36 1.86 -3.67 4.36
C ALA A 36 3.25 -3.10 4.04
N LEU A 37 3.34 -2.19 3.06
CA LEU A 37 4.56 -1.42 2.79
C LEU A 37 4.98 -0.59 4.01
N THR A 38 4.01 0.04 4.68
CA THR A 38 4.27 0.82 5.91
C THR A 38 4.75 -0.06 7.06
N ALA A 39 4.28 -1.30 7.13
CA ALA A 39 4.70 -2.28 8.12
C ALA A 39 6.06 -2.93 7.80
N GLY A 40 6.50 -2.88 6.53
CA GLY A 40 7.66 -3.65 6.08
C GLY A 40 7.35 -5.16 5.98
N ASP A 41 6.11 -5.52 5.66
CA ASP A 41 5.66 -6.91 5.55
C ASP A 41 5.55 -7.31 4.06
N PRO A 42 6.58 -7.97 3.50
CA PRO A 42 6.57 -8.35 2.09
C PRO A 42 5.50 -9.40 1.77
N GLN A 43 5.19 -10.29 2.71
CA GLN A 43 4.19 -11.35 2.49
C GLN A 43 2.79 -10.74 2.37
N ALA A 44 2.42 -9.87 3.29
CA ALA A 44 1.14 -9.15 3.22
C ALA A 44 1.08 -8.23 2.00
N ALA A 45 2.19 -7.57 1.65
CA ALA A 45 2.25 -6.67 0.50
C ALA A 45 2.07 -7.42 -0.83
N LEU A 46 2.74 -8.56 -1.01
CA LEU A 46 2.57 -9.41 -2.20
C LEU A 46 1.13 -9.94 -2.31
N LYS A 47 0.54 -10.39 -1.19
CA LYS A 47 -0.85 -10.83 -1.15
C LYS A 47 -1.82 -9.72 -1.56
N ALA A 48 -1.63 -8.50 -1.05
CA ALA A 48 -2.44 -7.34 -1.42
C ALA A 48 -2.26 -6.98 -2.90
N LEU A 49 -1.02 -7.00 -3.41
CA LEU A 49 -0.69 -6.72 -4.81
C LEU A 49 -1.41 -7.70 -5.76
N SER A 50 -1.36 -9.00 -5.47
CA SER A 50 -2.06 -10.02 -6.28
C SER A 50 -3.56 -9.77 -6.37
N GLY A 51 -4.19 -9.29 -5.28
CA GLY A 51 -5.61 -8.93 -5.28
C GLY A 51 -5.95 -7.67 -6.08
N MET A 52 -4.96 -6.83 -6.43
CA MET A 52 -5.15 -5.59 -7.19
C MET A 52 -4.94 -5.77 -8.70
N LEU A 53 -4.10 -6.71 -9.12
CA LEU A 53 -3.74 -6.94 -10.53
C LEU A 53 -4.72 -7.90 -11.24
N THR A 54 -6.02 -7.68 -11.08
CA THR A 54 -7.07 -8.55 -11.65
C THR A 54 -7.47 -8.17 -13.07
N THR A 55 -7.24 -6.92 -13.47
CA THR A 55 -7.59 -6.40 -14.79
C THR A 55 -6.45 -5.55 -15.34
N ARG A 56 -6.32 -5.51 -16.67
CA ARG A 56 -5.32 -4.69 -17.36
C ARG A 56 -5.53 -3.21 -17.04
N GLY A 57 -4.45 -2.47 -16.81
CA GLY A 57 -4.45 -1.05 -16.46
C GLY A 57 -4.39 -0.79 -14.95
N GLN A 58 -4.66 -1.78 -14.09
CA GLN A 58 -4.52 -1.63 -12.64
C GLN A 58 -3.06 -1.45 -12.22
N GLU A 59 -2.11 -1.97 -12.99
CA GLU A 59 -0.68 -1.81 -12.76
C GLU A 59 -0.27 -0.33 -12.64
N PHE A 60 -0.78 0.54 -13.51
CA PHE A 60 -0.46 1.98 -13.46
C PHE A 60 -1.12 2.66 -12.26
N ARG A 61 -2.31 2.19 -11.86
CA ARG A 61 -2.98 2.66 -10.64
C ARG A 61 -2.19 2.29 -9.39
N VAL A 62 -1.68 1.05 -9.33
CA VAL A 62 -0.81 0.57 -8.26
C VAL A 62 0.47 1.39 -8.19
N THR A 63 1.15 1.64 -9.33
CA THR A 63 2.33 2.50 -9.40
C THR A 63 2.05 3.91 -8.86
N GLY A 64 0.93 4.52 -9.26
CA GLY A 64 0.52 5.84 -8.77
C GLY A 64 0.27 5.86 -7.25
N MET A 65 -0.30 4.78 -6.71
CA MET A 65 -0.54 4.63 -5.28
C MET A 65 0.76 4.45 -4.49
N ILE A 66 1.70 3.63 -4.98
CA ILE A 66 3.03 3.46 -4.38
C ILE A 66 3.77 4.81 -4.39
N ARG A 67 3.74 5.54 -5.52
CA ARG A 67 4.30 6.89 -5.61
C ARG A 67 3.75 7.81 -4.51
N TRP A 68 2.43 7.88 -4.35
CA TRP A 68 1.80 8.72 -3.34
C TRP A 68 2.21 8.32 -1.92
N HIS A 69 2.32 7.02 -1.65
CA HIS A 69 2.83 6.50 -0.39
C HIS A 69 4.27 6.96 -0.14
N LEU A 70 5.18 6.77 -1.10
CA LEU A 70 6.58 7.19 -0.99
C LEU A 70 6.73 8.71 -0.83
N GLN A 71 5.89 9.51 -1.48
CA GLN A 71 5.91 10.98 -1.33
C GLN A 71 5.63 11.42 0.11
N LYS A 72 4.70 10.73 0.80
CA LYS A 72 4.42 10.99 2.21
C LYS A 72 5.61 10.65 3.10
N VAL A 73 6.22 9.50 2.87
CA VAL A 73 7.40 9.05 3.62
C VAL A 73 8.55 10.02 3.40
N LEU A 74 8.83 10.38 2.14
CA LEU A 74 9.87 11.32 1.76
C LEU A 74 9.71 12.67 2.48
N ARG A 75 8.50 13.23 2.46
CA ARG A 75 8.22 14.50 3.15
C ARG A 75 8.46 14.38 4.66
N GLY A 76 8.06 13.28 5.28
CA GLY A 76 8.32 13.01 6.69
C GLY A 76 9.82 12.93 7.00
N CYS A 77 10.58 12.18 6.20
CA CYS A 77 12.03 12.06 6.35
C CYS A 77 12.74 13.40 6.12
N GLN A 78 12.29 14.24 5.18
CA GLN A 78 12.83 15.58 4.95
C GLN A 78 12.60 16.50 6.15
N LEU A 79 11.40 16.48 6.75
CA LEU A 79 11.11 17.23 7.97
C LEU A 79 12.00 16.78 9.13
N ALA A 80 12.11 15.47 9.34
CA ALA A 80 12.97 14.91 10.38
C ALA A 80 14.45 15.29 10.18
N ALA A 81 14.95 15.24 8.94
CA ALA A 81 16.31 15.66 8.61
C ALA A 81 16.57 17.16 8.85
N ALA A 82 15.52 17.98 8.76
CA ALA A 82 15.56 19.41 9.07
C ALA A 82 15.35 19.72 10.57
N GLY A 83 15.24 18.71 11.44
CA GLY A 83 14.96 18.88 12.87
C GLY A 83 13.50 19.22 13.20
N ASP A 84 12.58 19.08 12.24
CA ASP A 84 11.15 19.32 12.41
C ASP A 84 10.38 17.99 12.67
N ARG A 85 9.12 18.13 13.05
CA ARG A 85 8.21 17.03 13.38
C ARG A 85 7.75 16.28 12.12
N PRO A 86 8.16 15.01 11.90
CA PRO A 86 7.77 14.23 10.73
C PRO A 86 6.25 14.01 10.61
N GLU A 87 5.52 14.08 11.74
CA GLU A 87 4.05 13.97 11.79
C GLU A 87 3.35 15.01 10.90
N ARG A 88 3.99 16.16 10.64
CA ARG A 88 3.45 17.23 9.79
C ARG A 88 3.28 16.80 8.32
N ALA A 89 3.94 15.72 7.89
CA ALA A 89 3.73 15.13 6.57
C ALA A 89 2.42 14.33 6.47
N LEU A 90 1.77 14.02 7.59
CA LEU A 90 0.59 13.17 7.65
C LEU A 90 -0.69 14.00 7.79
N SER A 91 -1.81 13.45 7.31
CA SER A 91 -3.11 14.07 7.49
C SER A 91 -3.48 14.11 8.98
N PRO A 92 -4.06 15.21 9.51
CA PRO A 92 -4.56 15.25 10.88
C PRO A 92 -5.60 14.17 11.18
N ARG A 93 -6.37 13.75 10.17
CA ARG A 93 -7.44 12.76 10.28
C ARG A 93 -6.96 11.31 10.14
N ILE A 94 -5.66 11.07 10.00
CA ILE A 94 -5.13 9.71 9.87
C ILE A 94 -5.35 8.93 11.19
N PRO A 95 -5.81 7.66 11.14
CA PRO A 95 -5.97 6.85 12.34
C PRO A 95 -4.67 6.72 13.15
N PRO A 96 -4.72 6.68 14.50
CA PRO A 96 -3.52 6.63 15.35
C PRO A 96 -2.58 5.46 15.04
N SER A 97 -3.12 4.27 14.77
CA SER A 97 -2.32 3.08 14.42
C SER A 97 -1.52 3.29 13.13
N GLN A 98 -2.16 3.83 12.09
CA GLN A 98 -1.53 4.12 10.81
C GLN A 98 -0.52 5.26 10.94
N ARG A 99 -0.82 6.29 11.75
CA ARG A 99 0.12 7.36 12.09
C ARG A 99 1.42 6.78 12.66
N ASN A 100 1.30 5.95 13.70
CA ASN A 100 2.44 5.36 14.39
C ASN A 100 3.26 4.46 13.45
N ALA A 101 2.59 3.72 12.57
CA ALA A 101 3.26 2.89 11.56
C ALA A 101 4.09 3.75 10.58
N PHE A 102 3.55 4.88 10.08
CA PHE A 102 4.29 5.80 9.23
C PHE A 102 5.49 6.43 9.95
N LEU A 103 5.32 6.85 11.21
CA LEU A 103 6.41 7.41 11.98
C LEU A 103 7.51 6.38 12.25
N SER A 104 7.13 5.13 12.51
CA SER A 104 8.08 4.01 12.61
C SER A 104 8.85 3.81 11.30
N LEU A 105 8.15 3.85 10.15
CA LEU A 105 8.80 3.76 8.83
C LEU A 105 9.78 4.90 8.59
N MET A 106 9.38 6.15 8.88
CA MET A 106 10.24 7.33 8.70
C MET A 106 11.46 7.31 9.62
N LYS A 107 11.37 6.66 10.79
CA LYS A 107 12.50 6.47 11.71
C LYS A 107 13.47 5.39 11.22
N ARG A 108 12.97 4.26 10.72
CA ARG A 108 13.82 3.13 10.30
C ARG A 108 14.40 3.29 8.89
N ARG A 109 13.74 4.04 8.01
CA ARG A 109 14.17 4.23 6.62
C ARG A 109 14.74 5.63 6.42
N SER A 110 16.04 5.69 6.08
CA SER A 110 16.74 6.96 5.88
C SER A 110 16.22 7.73 4.67
N LEU A 111 16.42 9.06 4.65
CA LEU A 111 16.09 9.90 3.50
C LEU A 111 16.72 9.39 2.20
N ARG A 112 17.98 8.93 2.26
CA ARG A 112 18.70 8.36 1.10
C ARG A 112 18.07 7.06 0.62
N ALA A 113 17.60 6.21 1.53
CA ALA A 113 16.90 4.98 1.19
C ALA A 113 15.58 5.30 0.47
N VAL A 114 14.78 6.23 0.99
CA VAL A 114 13.52 6.65 0.34
C VAL A 114 13.76 7.25 -1.05
N GLN A 115 14.86 8.00 -1.25
CA GLN A 115 15.26 8.44 -2.59
C GLN A 115 15.65 7.28 -3.52
N GLY A 116 16.20 6.19 -2.97
CA GLY A 116 16.41 4.92 -3.66
C GLY A 116 15.11 4.30 -4.14
N ASP A 117 14.12 4.23 -3.25
CA ASP A 117 12.79 3.68 -3.55
C ASP A 117 12.13 4.37 -4.74
N PHE A 118 12.30 5.69 -4.88
CA PHE A 118 11.81 6.42 -6.05
C PHE A 118 12.53 6.02 -7.34
N ARG A 119 13.84 5.74 -7.29
CA ARG A 119 14.58 5.25 -8.46
C ARG A 119 14.12 3.87 -8.86
N ASP A 120 13.86 3.00 -7.87
CA ASP A 120 13.36 1.65 -8.14
C ASP A 120 11.94 1.70 -8.69
N LEU A 121 11.05 2.55 -8.17
CA LEU A 121 9.73 2.80 -8.74
C LEU A 121 9.80 3.29 -10.20
N ILE A 122 10.72 4.21 -10.52
CA ILE A 122 10.92 4.71 -11.90
C ILE A 122 11.40 3.58 -12.81
N ARG A 123 12.37 2.77 -12.36
CA ARG A 123 12.85 1.60 -13.11
C ARG A 123 11.74 0.61 -13.38
N THR A 124 10.91 0.32 -12.39
CA THR A 124 9.74 -0.56 -12.53
C THR A 124 8.73 -0.02 -13.53
N ASP A 125 8.38 1.27 -13.46
CA ASP A 125 7.46 1.90 -14.42
C ASP A 125 7.99 1.85 -15.86
N LEU A 126 9.28 2.13 -16.06
CA LEU A 126 9.94 2.02 -17.36
C LEU A 126 9.95 0.56 -17.85
N ALA A 127 10.36 -0.39 -17.01
CA ALA A 127 10.41 -1.80 -17.37
C ALA A 127 9.04 -2.33 -17.83
N MET A 128 7.97 -1.96 -17.14
CA MET A 128 6.60 -2.31 -17.54
C MET A 128 6.22 -1.71 -18.90
N LYS A 129 6.53 -0.42 -19.11
CA LYS A 129 6.28 0.27 -20.39
C LYS A 129 7.12 -0.28 -21.55
N SER A 130 8.26 -0.90 -21.25
CA SER A 130 9.16 -1.53 -22.20
C SER A 130 8.90 -3.03 -22.40
N GLY A 131 7.82 -3.58 -21.84
CA GLY A 131 7.37 -4.95 -22.11
C GLY A 131 7.59 -5.98 -21.00
N THR A 132 8.12 -5.58 -19.84
CA THR A 132 8.19 -6.48 -18.67
C THR A 132 6.79 -6.75 -18.13
N PRO A 133 6.43 -8.01 -17.82
CA PRO A 133 5.14 -8.31 -17.21
C PRO A 133 4.93 -7.53 -15.90
N ALA A 134 3.83 -6.78 -15.83
CA ALA A 134 3.55 -5.88 -14.70
C ALA A 134 3.54 -6.58 -13.35
N GLN A 135 3.03 -7.82 -13.30
CA GLN A 135 3.02 -8.62 -12.08
C GLN A 135 4.43 -8.87 -11.56
N ALA A 136 5.36 -9.35 -12.40
CA ALA A 136 6.73 -9.62 -11.99
C ALA A 136 7.45 -8.34 -11.55
N ALA A 137 7.33 -7.26 -12.34
CA ALA A 137 7.99 -5.99 -12.06
C ALA A 137 7.50 -5.35 -10.74
N LEU A 138 6.19 -5.38 -10.47
CA LEU A 138 5.62 -4.84 -9.24
C LEU A 138 5.89 -5.73 -8.01
N GLN A 139 5.97 -7.06 -8.19
CA GLN A 139 6.34 -7.97 -7.10
C GLN A 139 7.77 -7.71 -6.63
N GLU A 140 8.71 -7.57 -7.55
CA GLU A 140 10.11 -7.24 -7.24
C GLU A 140 10.21 -5.89 -6.52
N LEU A 141 9.53 -4.86 -7.05
CA LEU A 141 9.46 -3.55 -6.40
C LEU A 141 8.95 -3.65 -4.97
N VAL A 142 7.84 -4.35 -4.74
CA VAL A 142 7.24 -4.48 -3.41
C VAL A 142 8.21 -5.13 -2.41
N ILE A 143 8.98 -6.13 -2.84
CA ILE A 143 10.01 -6.76 -2.00
C ILE A 143 11.09 -5.74 -1.60
N LEU A 144 11.61 -4.97 -2.56
CA LEU A 144 12.60 -3.91 -2.30
C LEU A 144 12.07 -2.80 -1.38
N LEU A 145 10.76 -2.51 -1.46
CA LEU A 145 10.12 -1.52 -0.59
C LEU A 145 9.85 -2.05 0.82
N CYS A 146 9.95 -3.35 1.07
CA CYS A 146 9.75 -3.92 2.41
C CYS A 146 11.07 -4.20 3.16
N SER A 147 12.20 -4.28 2.46
CA SER A 147 13.55 -4.36 3.05
C SER A 147 14.02 -3.02 3.62
#